data_AF-A0AAV4EJT0-F1
#
_entry.id   AF-A0AAV4EJT0-F1
#
_cell.length_a   1.000
_cell.length_b   1.000
_cell.length_c   1.000
_cell.angle_alpha   90.00
_cell.angle_beta   90.00
_cell.angle_gamma   90.00
#
_symmetry.space_group_name_H-M   'P 1'
#
loop_
_entity.id
_entity.type
_entity.pdbx_description
1 polymer ?
#
loop_
_entity_poly.entity_id
_entity_poly.type
_entity_poly.pdbx_seq_one_letter_code
_entity_poly.pdbx_strand_id
1 'polypeptide(L)'
;MHQYANQQFEDGSTQLVRIKGYSDEYNDDLKLDYDKGKSLKYHCEHFLEDYEEDVISYLQEEEVQDHERLICLEKTKVCSPQQLEVKLQTLKRPKERHEVDVESDEDDNDEEEDADDNSEDEDNDSEDETGEERDEL
;
A
#
# COMPACT_ATOMS: atom_id res chain seq x y z
N MET A 1 1.96 1.85 3.43
CA MET A 1 1.73 0.77 2.43
C MET A 1 0.32 0.21 2.64
N HIS A 2 -0.48 0.03 1.59
CA HIS A 2 -1.78 -0.63 1.69
C HIS A 2 -1.62 -2.12 1.45
N GLN A 3 -2.31 -2.93 2.24
CA GLN A 3 -2.37 -4.39 2.05
C GLN A 3 -3.82 -4.80 1.78
N TYR A 4 -3.99 -5.98 1.20
CA TYR A 4 -5.29 -6.51 0.83
C TYR A 4 -5.42 -7.94 1.35
N ALA A 5 -6.63 -8.30 1.76
CA ALA A 5 -6.96 -9.65 2.21
C ALA A 5 -8.37 -10.02 1.79
N ASN A 6 -8.66 -11.31 1.74
CA ASN A 6 -10.03 -11.80 1.63
C ASN A 6 -10.59 -12.00 3.04
N GLN A 7 -11.71 -11.36 3.34
CA GLN A 7 -12.45 -11.58 4.58
C GLN A 7 -13.71 -12.39 4.26
N GLN A 8 -13.91 -13.48 4.99
CA GLN A 8 -15.17 -14.21 4.97
C GLN A 8 -16.13 -13.58 5.99
N PHE A 9 -17.34 -13.28 5.55
CA PHE A 9 -18.39 -12.68 6.37
C PHE A 9 -19.34 -13.76 6.91
N GLU A 10 -20.11 -13.42 7.95
CA GLU A 10 -21.05 -14.35 8.60
C GLU A 10 -22.14 -14.89 7.66
N ASP A 11 -22.42 -14.17 6.57
CA ASP A 11 -23.34 -14.59 5.51
C ASP A 11 -22.72 -15.63 4.54
N GLY A 12 -21.46 -16.00 4.74
CA GLY A 12 -20.70 -16.93 3.90
C GLY A 12 -20.08 -16.28 2.67
N SER A 13 -20.28 -14.98 2.44
CA SER A 13 -19.64 -14.25 1.35
C SER A 13 -18.16 -14.00 1.66
N THR A 14 -17.34 -13.89 0.61
CA THR A 14 -15.93 -13.52 0.72
C THR A 14 -15.72 -12.23 -0.05
N GLN A 15 -15.20 -11.20 0.60
CA GLN A 15 -14.92 -9.91 -0.04
C GLN A 15 -13.47 -9.50 0.17
N LEU A 16 -12.93 -8.77 -0.82
CA LEU A 16 -11.64 -8.13 -0.70
C LEU A 16 -11.77 -6.95 0.27
N VAL A 17 -10.87 -6.87 1.24
CA VAL A 17 -10.79 -5.74 2.18
C VAL A 17 -9.45 -5.04 2.04
N ARG A 18 -9.46 -3.72 2.18
CA ARG A 18 -8.26 -2.89 2.25
C ARG A 18 -7.84 -2.75 3.69
N ILE A 19 -6.56 -2.94 3.95
CA ILE A 19 -5.98 -2.90 5.28
C ILE A 19 -5.04 -1.70 5.36
N LYS A 20 -5.28 -0.82 6.36
CA LYS A 20 -4.43 0.34 6.65
C LYS A 20 -3.79 0.19 8.04
N GLY A 21 -2.45 0.13 8.07
CA GLY A 21 -1.66 0.21 9.30
C GLY A 21 -1.72 -1.03 10.19
N TYR A 22 -2.10 -2.19 9.66
CA TYR A 22 -1.94 -3.45 10.39
C TYR A 22 -0.52 -3.97 10.17
N SER A 23 0.17 -4.39 11.25
CA SER A 23 1.34 -5.25 11.14
C SER A 23 0.90 -6.71 11.21
N ASP A 24 1.73 -7.60 10.67
CA ASP A 24 1.51 -9.04 10.60
C ASP A 24 1.30 -9.71 11.98
N GLU A 25 1.63 -9.00 13.07
CA GLU A 25 1.51 -9.48 14.46
C GLU A 25 0.07 -9.55 15.01
N TYR A 26 -0.94 -8.94 14.37
CA TYR A 26 -2.22 -8.67 15.03
C TYR A 26 -3.45 -9.39 14.48
N ASN A 27 -3.34 -10.43 13.65
CA ASN A 27 -4.53 -11.21 13.25
C ASN A 27 -4.25 -12.68 12.90
N ASP A 28 -4.76 -13.59 13.74
CA ASP A 28 -4.95 -15.01 13.38
C ASP A 28 -6.08 -15.19 12.33
N ASP A 29 -7.01 -14.23 12.23
CA ASP A 29 -8.24 -14.34 11.42
C ASP A 29 -8.15 -13.67 10.03
N LEU A 30 -7.09 -12.91 9.75
CA LEU A 30 -7.00 -12.04 8.56
C LEU A 30 -5.73 -12.35 7.78
N LYS A 31 -5.82 -13.36 6.91
CA LYS A 31 -4.71 -13.80 6.08
C LYS A 31 -4.48 -12.84 4.93
N LEU A 32 -3.36 -12.11 4.97
CA LEU A 32 -2.91 -11.24 3.89
C LEU A 32 -2.74 -12.02 2.59
N ASP A 33 -3.18 -11.42 1.49
CA ASP A 33 -3.10 -11.99 0.14
C ASP A 33 -2.18 -11.12 -0.72
N TYR A 34 -0.87 -11.41 -0.63
CA TYR A 34 0.16 -10.64 -1.34
C TYR A 34 0.03 -10.77 -2.86
N ASP A 35 -0.42 -11.90 -3.37
CA ASP A 35 -0.59 -12.13 -4.81
C ASP A 35 -1.74 -11.29 -5.36
N LYS A 36 -2.86 -11.19 -4.62
CA LYS A 36 -3.91 -10.22 -4.96
C LYS A 36 -3.45 -8.78 -4.84
N GLY A 37 -2.65 -8.45 -3.83
CA GLY A 37 -2.05 -7.12 -3.71
C GLY A 37 -1.23 -6.75 -4.95
N LYS A 38 -0.39 -7.67 -5.45
CA LYS A 38 0.39 -7.50 -6.69
C LYS A 38 -0.51 -7.39 -7.92
N SER A 39 -1.49 -8.28 -8.06
CA SER A 39 -2.43 -8.26 -9.18
C SER A 39 -3.23 -6.96 -9.23
N LEU A 40 -3.71 -6.46 -8.08
CA LEU A 40 -4.43 -5.19 -8.01
C LEU A 40 -3.53 -4.02 -8.39
N LYS A 41 -2.27 -4.02 -7.94
CA LYS A 41 -1.28 -3.01 -8.34
C LYS A 41 -1.09 -3.01 -9.86
N TYR A 42 -0.85 -4.18 -10.45
CA TYR A 42 -0.68 -4.33 -11.89
C TYR A 42 -1.90 -3.82 -12.68
N HIS A 43 -3.12 -4.18 -12.27
CA HIS A 43 -4.34 -3.71 -12.91
C HIS A 43 -4.55 -2.20 -12.74
N CYS A 44 -4.16 -1.64 -11.60
CA CYS A 44 -4.24 -0.20 -11.38
C CYS A 44 -3.26 0.57 -12.28
N GLU A 45 -2.02 0.08 -12.41
CA GLU A 45 -1.01 0.69 -13.28
C GLU A 45 -1.47 0.66 -14.74
N HIS A 46 -1.94 -0.50 -15.21
CA HIS A 46 -2.44 -0.63 -16.58
C HIS A 46 -3.69 0.23 -16.85
N PHE A 47 -4.60 0.33 -15.87
CA PHE A 47 -5.75 1.23 -16.00
C PHE A 47 -5.34 2.70 -16.10
N LEU A 48 -4.32 3.12 -15.34
CA LEU A 48 -3.82 4.50 -15.42
C LEU A 48 -3.08 4.74 -16.74
N GLU A 49 -2.30 3.78 -17.23
CA GLU A 49 -1.66 3.89 -18.55
C GLU A 49 -2.68 4.21 -19.67
N ASP A 50 -3.87 3.60 -19.59
CA ASP A 50 -4.91 3.78 -20.61
C ASP A 50 -5.79 5.02 -20.39
N TYR A 51 -6.00 5.46 -19.13
CA TYR A 51 -7.05 6.42 -18.78
C TYR A 51 -6.61 7.58 -17.86
N GLU A 52 -5.32 7.73 -17.54
CA GLU A 52 -4.84 8.72 -16.54
C GLU A 52 -5.33 10.15 -16.83
N GLU A 53 -5.11 10.67 -18.04
CA GLU A 53 -5.49 12.05 -18.40
C GLU A 53 -7.01 12.28 -18.33
N ASP A 54 -7.78 11.29 -18.79
CA ASP A 54 -9.24 11.30 -18.75
C ASP A 54 -9.75 11.27 -17.32
N VAL A 55 -9.18 10.40 -16.48
CA VAL A 55 -9.52 10.29 -15.05
C VAL A 55 -9.24 11.60 -14.33
N ILE A 56 -8.09 12.23 -14.57
CA ILE A 56 -7.77 13.55 -14.00
C ILE A 56 -8.82 14.58 -14.41
N SER A 57 -9.19 14.60 -15.69
CA SER A 57 -10.18 15.54 -16.22
C SER A 57 -11.56 15.34 -15.57
N TYR A 58 -12.03 14.10 -15.46
CA TYR A 58 -13.32 13.81 -14.82
C TYR A 58 -13.32 14.11 -13.33
N LEU A 59 -12.20 13.91 -12.63
CA LEU A 59 -12.07 14.24 -11.21
C LEU A 59 -12.08 15.76 -10.93
N GLN A 60 -11.80 16.58 -11.94
CA GLN A 60 -11.86 18.05 -11.82
C GLN A 60 -13.26 18.62 -12.05
N GLU A 61 -14.22 17.81 -12.51
CA GLU A 61 -15.61 18.24 -12.70
C GLU A 61 -16.32 18.40 -11.34
N GLU A 62 -16.59 19.64 -10.94
CA GLU A 62 -17.20 19.97 -9.64
C GLU A 62 -18.69 19.58 -9.53
N GLU A 63 -19.38 19.40 -10.66
CA GLU A 63 -20.81 19.07 -10.68
C GLU A 63 -21.10 17.57 -10.47
N VAL A 64 -20.07 16.73 -10.51
CA VAL A 64 -20.20 15.27 -10.39
C VAL A 64 -20.23 14.85 -8.92
N GLN A 65 -21.31 14.18 -8.50
CA GLN A 65 -21.46 13.66 -7.14
C GLN A 65 -20.81 12.28 -6.94
N ASP A 66 -20.71 11.49 -8.00
CA ASP A 66 -20.24 10.10 -7.96
C ASP A 66 -19.25 9.85 -9.11
N HIS A 67 -17.99 10.25 -8.87
CA HIS A 67 -16.89 10.04 -9.81
C HIS A 67 -16.61 8.56 -10.05
N GLU A 68 -16.82 7.70 -9.05
CA GLU A 68 -16.58 6.26 -9.18
C GLU A 68 -17.52 5.68 -10.24
N ARG A 69 -18.81 5.99 -10.15
CA ARG A 69 -19.79 5.60 -11.16
C ARG A 69 -19.48 6.18 -12.53
N LEU A 70 -19.23 7.49 -12.62
CA LEU A 70 -18.93 8.15 -13.89
C LEU A 70 -17.74 7.47 -14.60
N ILE A 71 -16.63 7.34 -13.89
CA ILE A 71 -15.38 6.82 -14.45
C ILE A 71 -15.53 5.32 -14.76
N CYS A 72 -15.94 4.50 -13.80
CA CYS A 72 -15.90 3.05 -13.92
C CYS A 72 -17.02 2.46 -14.82
N LEU A 73 -18.22 3.06 -14.84
CA LEU A 73 -19.34 2.57 -15.67
C LEU A 73 -19.47 3.32 -16.99
N GLU A 74 -19.47 4.65 -16.95
CA GLU A 74 -19.93 5.44 -18.09
C GLU A 74 -18.80 5.71 -19.08
N LYS A 75 -17.62 6.06 -18.56
CA LYS A 75 -16.45 6.45 -19.37
C LYS A 75 -15.59 5.26 -19.78
N THR A 76 -15.14 4.46 -18.81
CA THR A 76 -14.21 3.35 -19.06
C THR A 76 -14.89 1.99 -19.22
N LYS A 77 -16.12 1.83 -18.70
CA LYS A 77 -16.91 0.59 -18.77
C LYS A 77 -16.19 -0.65 -18.19
N VAL A 78 -15.27 -0.44 -17.25
CA VAL A 78 -14.52 -1.52 -16.58
C VAL A 78 -15.33 -2.21 -15.48
N CYS A 79 -16.40 -1.57 -15.01
CA CYS A 79 -17.30 -2.15 -14.01
C CYS A 79 -18.70 -2.39 -14.57
N SER A 80 -19.38 -3.40 -14.04
CA SER A 80 -20.83 -3.56 -14.15
C SER A 80 -21.54 -2.84 -13.00
N PRO A 81 -22.84 -2.50 -13.14
CA PRO A 81 -23.57 -1.79 -12.09
C PRO A 81 -23.57 -2.53 -10.75
N GLN A 82 -23.66 -3.85 -10.78
CA GLN A 82 -23.68 -4.70 -9.58
C GLN A 82 -22.33 -4.68 -8.84
N GLN A 83 -21.22 -4.50 -9.55
CA GLN A 83 -19.88 -4.46 -8.94
C GLN A 83 -19.63 -3.16 -8.16
N LEU A 84 -20.27 -2.06 -8.55
CA LEU A 84 -20.18 -0.77 -7.85
C LEU A 84 -21.02 -0.71 -6.56
N GLU A 85 -22.00 -1.60 -6.41
CA GLU A 85 -22.78 -1.68 -5.19
C GLU A 85 -21.97 -2.26 -4.02
N VAL A 86 -20.91 -3.02 -4.32
CA VAL A 86 -20.03 -3.64 -3.32
C VAL A 86 -18.90 -2.68 -2.97
N LYS A 87 -19.06 -1.95 -1.86
CA LYS A 87 -18.02 -1.04 -1.38
C LYS A 87 -16.83 -1.79 -0.80
N LEU A 88 -15.63 -1.46 -1.26
CA LEU A 88 -14.40 -1.97 -0.68
C LEU A 88 -14.24 -1.49 0.76
N GLN A 89 -14.42 -2.40 1.73
CA GLN A 89 -14.28 -2.07 3.14
C GLN A 89 -12.81 -1.80 3.47
N THR A 90 -12.55 -0.70 4.19
CA THR A 90 -11.22 -0.41 4.74
C THR A 90 -11.20 -0.72 6.24
N LEU A 91 -10.41 -1.71 6.64
CA LEU A 91 -10.18 -2.03 8.05
C LEU A 91 -9.12 -1.09 8.63
N LYS A 92 -9.42 -0.55 9.82
CA LYS A 92 -8.53 0.35 10.58
C LYS A 92 -7.77 -0.43 11.64
N ARG A 93 -6.49 -0.12 11.83
CA ARG A 93 -5.61 -0.73 12.85
C ARG A 93 -6.38 -0.97 14.16
N PRO A 94 -6.36 -2.19 14.74
CA PRO A 94 -6.92 -2.43 16.06
C PRO A 94 -6.16 -1.53 17.04
N LYS A 95 -6.85 -0.93 18.00
CA LYS A 95 -6.16 -0.25 19.10
C LYS A 95 -5.29 -1.30 19.78
N GLU A 96 -3.99 -1.02 19.90
CA GLU A 96 -3.02 -1.84 20.64
C GLU A 96 -3.69 -2.31 21.94
N ARG A 97 -3.81 -3.63 22.12
CA ARG A 97 -4.23 -4.15 23.44
C ARG A 97 -3.15 -3.67 24.39
N HIS A 98 -3.52 -2.83 25.36
CA HIS A 98 -2.61 -2.47 26.44
C HIS A 98 -2.00 -3.75 26.99
N GLU A 99 -0.67 -3.81 26.96
CA GLU A 99 0.12 -4.83 27.60
C GLU A 99 -0.39 -4.95 29.03
N VAL A 100 -0.82 -6.15 29.40
CA VAL A 100 -1.05 -6.49 30.80
C VAL A 100 0.33 -6.42 31.42
N ASP A 101 0.55 -5.51 32.39
CA ASP A 101 1.76 -5.44 33.20
C ASP A 101 2.11 -6.86 33.68
N VAL A 102 3.11 -7.47 33.04
CA VAL A 102 3.75 -8.67 33.56
C VAL A 102 4.70 -8.14 34.61
N GLU A 103 4.36 -8.36 35.89
CA GLU A 103 5.26 -8.04 37.00
C GLU A 103 6.63 -8.69 36.72
N SER A 104 7.66 -7.85 36.60
CA SER A 104 9.04 -8.26 36.41
C SER A 104 9.50 -9.08 37.62
N ASP A 105 9.68 -10.38 37.44
CA ASP A 105 10.56 -11.15 38.30
C ASP A 105 12.00 -10.93 37.81
N GLU A 106 12.76 -10.21 38.63
CA GLU A 106 14.20 -9.99 38.53
C GLU A 106 14.94 -11.33 38.57
N ASP A 107 15.74 -11.63 37.54
CA ASP A 107 16.86 -12.55 37.70
C ASP A 107 18.06 -11.97 36.93
N ASP A 108 18.92 -11.32 37.72
CA ASP A 108 20.29 -10.94 37.43
C ASP A 108 21.09 -12.15 36.90
N ASN A 109 21.76 -11.99 35.76
CA ASN A 109 23.14 -12.46 35.70
C ASN A 109 23.97 -11.68 34.68
N ASP A 110 25.18 -11.42 35.14
CA ASP A 110 26.06 -10.31 34.87
C ASP A 110 27.22 -10.71 33.93
N GLU A 111 27.97 -9.70 33.50
CA GLU A 111 29.36 -9.73 32.98
C GLU A 111 29.61 -10.20 31.53
N GLU A 112 30.44 -9.56 30.68
CA GLU A 112 31.10 -8.24 30.52
C GLU A 112 32.12 -8.42 29.34
N GLU A 113 32.66 -7.32 28.82
CA GLU A 113 33.86 -7.20 27.93
C GLU A 113 33.74 -7.62 26.43
N ASP A 114 34.25 -6.91 25.41
CA ASP A 114 34.88 -5.60 25.27
C ASP A 114 35.11 -5.28 23.76
N ALA A 115 35.38 -4.00 23.50
CA ALA A 115 36.24 -3.44 22.44
C ALA A 115 35.81 -3.35 20.95
N ASP A 116 35.56 -2.09 20.56
CA ASP A 116 36.17 -1.33 19.44
C ASP A 116 36.36 -1.99 18.06
N ASP A 117 35.78 -1.37 17.01
CA ASP A 117 36.62 -0.67 16.02
C ASP A 117 35.81 0.34 15.20
N ASN A 118 36.44 1.47 14.94
CA ASN A 118 35.95 2.71 14.40
C ASN A 118 36.38 2.83 12.92
N SER A 119 35.51 3.30 12.02
CA SER A 119 35.93 4.13 10.88
C SER A 119 34.74 4.71 10.12
N GLU A 120 34.54 6.01 10.36
CA GLU A 120 34.27 7.08 9.39
C GLU A 120 35.12 6.86 8.11
N ASP A 121 34.82 7.26 6.87
CA ASP A 121 34.10 8.41 6.34
C ASP A 121 34.02 8.25 4.80
N GLU A 122 33.11 9.00 4.19
CA GLU A 122 33.17 9.67 2.88
C GLU A 122 33.83 9.01 1.65
N ASP A 123 33.02 8.72 0.64
CA ASP A 123 33.41 8.88 -0.77
C ASP A 123 32.29 9.62 -1.53
N ASN A 124 32.53 10.93 -1.68
CA ASN A 124 31.81 11.85 -2.55
C ASN A 124 32.82 12.39 -3.58
N ASP A 125 32.71 11.95 -4.83
CA ASP A 125 33.51 12.40 -5.98
C ASP A 125 32.81 11.84 -7.25
N SER A 126 32.46 12.54 -8.32
CA SER A 126 32.52 13.94 -8.73
C SER A 126 31.59 14.15 -9.94
N GLU A 127 31.21 15.40 -10.16
CA GLU A 127 30.65 15.93 -11.40
C GLU A 127 31.72 15.96 -12.53
N ASP A 128 31.32 15.73 -13.78
CA ASP A 128 32.02 16.20 -15.00
C ASP A 128 30.97 16.21 -16.14
N GLU A 129 30.30 17.35 -16.40
CA GLU A 129 30.66 18.40 -17.38
C GLU A 129 30.65 17.95 -18.86
N THR A 130 29.62 18.44 -19.56
CA THR A 130 29.64 19.04 -20.90
C THR A 130 30.45 18.40 -22.05
N GLY A 131 29.74 18.05 -23.13
CA GLY A 131 30.32 17.89 -24.47
C GLY A 131 29.34 18.34 -25.56
N GLU A 132 29.64 19.49 -26.16
CA GLU A 132 29.01 20.10 -27.34
C GLU A 132 29.13 19.25 -28.63
N GLU A 133 28.20 19.53 -29.56
CA GLU A 133 28.24 19.48 -31.04
C GLU A 133 29.29 18.60 -31.77
N ARG A 134 28.82 17.74 -32.70
CA ARG A 134 29.00 17.92 -34.17
C ARG A 134 28.42 16.78 -35.03
N ASP A 135 27.62 17.22 -36.01
CA ASP A 135 27.66 16.93 -37.47
C ASP A 135 27.68 15.52 -38.10
N GLU A 136 26.87 15.47 -39.18
CA GLU A 136 26.97 14.67 -40.42
C GLU A 136 26.73 13.15 -40.38
N LEU A 137 25.55 12.73 -40.87
CA LEU A 137 25.35 12.13 -42.21
C LEU A 137 23.87 11.95 -42.57
#